data_AF-A0A3R7D9P5-F1
#
_entry.id   AF-A0A3R7D9P5-F1
#
_cell.length_a   1.000
_cell.length_b   1.000
_cell.length_c   1.000
_cell.angle_alpha   90.00
_cell.angle_beta   90.00
_cell.angle_gamma   90.00
#
_symmetry.space_group_name_H-M   'P 1'
#
loop_
_entity.id
_entity.type
_entity.pdbx_description
1 polymer ?
#
loop_
_entity_poly.entity_id
_entity_poly.type
_entity_poly.pdbx_seq_one_letter_code
_entity_poly.pdbx_strand_id
1 'polypeptide(L)' 'MTIIDKFKSIVKEHGDKTALGYLVEGRYREINYQELDNYRLQLTHFALQNKWQRGQRLAVLFDNS' A
#
# COMPACT_ATOMS: atom_id res chain seq x y z
N MET A 1 3.75 -0.04 -18.87
CA MET A 1 3.19 -0.76 -17.71
C MET A 1 3.97 -0.37 -16.47
N THR A 2 3.30 0.20 -15.46
CA THR A 2 3.92 0.57 -14.17
C THR A 2 3.56 -0.44 -13.09
N ILE A 3 4.27 -0.40 -11.94
CA ILE A 3 3.95 -1.23 -10.77
C ILE A 3 2.49 -0.99 -10.33
N ILE A 4 2.04 0.27 -10.35
CA ILE A 4 0.68 0.61 -9.93
C ILE A 4 -0.39 0.07 -10.90
N ASP A 5 -0.11 0.03 -12.20
CA ASP A 5 -1.07 -0.54 -13.17
C ASP A 5 -1.28 -2.04 -12.91
N LYS A 6 -0.19 -2.76 -12.66
CA LYS A 6 -0.25 -4.20 -12.33
C LYS A 6 -0.92 -4.44 -10.98
N PHE A 7 -0.63 -3.62 -9.96
CA PHE A 7 -1.29 -3.72 -8.66
C PHE A 7 -2.81 -3.53 -8.79
N LYS A 8 -3.25 -2.50 -9.53
CA LYS A 8 -4.69 -2.25 -9.75
C LYS A 8 -5.38 -3.40 -10.49
N SER A 9 -4.71 -4.09 -11.41
CA SER A 9 -5.30 -5.28 -12.06
C SER A 9 -5.50 -6.41 -11.06
N ILE A 10 -4.54 -6.63 -10.16
CA ILE A 10 -4.65 -7.65 -9.09
C ILE A 10 -5.77 -7.29 -8.13
N VAL A 11 -5.89 -6.03 -7.69
CA VAL A 11 -7.00 -5.59 -6.81
C VAL A 11 -8.35 -5.83 -7.48
N LYS A 12 -8.47 -5.56 -8.78
CA LYS A 12 -9.71 -5.80 -9.53
C LYS A 12 -10.11 -7.28 -9.59
N GLU A 13 -9.13 -8.18 -9.74
CA GLU A 13 -9.37 -9.61 -9.90
C GLU A 13 -9.44 -10.37 -8.55
N HIS A 14 -8.74 -9.87 -7.53
CA HIS A 14 -8.45 -10.59 -6.29
C HIS A 14 -8.57 -9.71 -5.04
N GLY A 15 -9.41 -8.67 -5.08
CA GLY A 15 -9.55 -7.68 -4.01
C GLY A 15 -9.85 -8.27 -2.63
N ASP A 16 -10.60 -9.38 -2.58
CA ASP A 16 -10.96 -10.11 -1.36
C ASP A 16 -9.85 -11.02 -0.82
N LYS A 17 -8.79 -11.26 -1.60
CA LYS A 17 -7.69 -12.17 -1.22
C LYS A 17 -6.67 -11.47 -0.33
N THR A 18 -6.13 -12.23 0.61
CA THR A 18 -5.03 -11.78 1.48
C THR A 18 -3.85 -11.31 0.64
N ALA A 19 -3.41 -10.07 0.89
CA ALA A 19 -2.27 -9.44 0.23
C ALA A 19 -1.03 -9.42 1.12
N LEU A 20 -1.24 -9.24 2.43
CA LEU A 20 -0.17 -9.12 3.41
C LEU A 20 -0.61 -9.75 4.74
N GLY A 21 0.28 -10.55 5.33
CA GLY A 21 0.20 -11.02 6.70
C GLY A 21 1.31 -10.37 7.53
N TYR A 22 0.98 -9.92 8.74
CA TYR A 22 1.90 -9.19 9.62
C TYR A 22 1.58 -9.41 11.09
N LEU A 23 2.54 -9.10 11.97
CA LEU A 23 2.41 -9.27 13.42
C LEU A 23 2.25 -7.92 14.11
N VAL A 24 1.17 -7.77 14.86
CA VAL A 24 0.95 -6.60 15.73
C VAL A 24 0.80 -7.10 17.15
N GLU A 25 1.71 -6.68 18.04
CA GLU A 25 1.68 -7.05 19.47
C GLU A 25 1.61 -8.57 19.67
N GLY A 26 2.35 -9.32 18.85
CA GLY A 26 2.38 -10.79 18.87
C GLY A 26 1.14 -11.47 18.29
N ARG A 27 0.18 -10.72 17.74
CA ARG A 27 -1.01 -11.27 17.08
C ARG A 27 -0.89 -11.15 15.57
N TYR A 28 -1.10 -12.27 14.89
CA TYR A 28 -1.12 -12.32 13.44
C TYR A 28 -2.36 -11.60 12.91
N ARG A 29 -2.13 -10.74 11.92
CA ARG A 29 -3.14 -9.93 11.23
C ARG A 29 -2.94 -10.12 9.73
N GLU A 30 -4.04 -10.02 9.01
CA GLU A 30 -4.04 -10.03 7.56
C GLU A 30 -4.78 -8.79 7.05
N ILE A 31 -4.37 -8.32 5.87
CA ILE A 31 -5.15 -7.38 5.06
C ILE A 31 -5.28 -7.94 3.65
N ASN A 32 -6.45 -7.72 3.05
CA ASN A 32 -6.68 -8.10 1.66
C ASN A 32 -6.20 -7.01 0.68
N TYR A 33 -6.22 -7.33 -0.62
CA TYR A 33 -5.78 -6.41 -1.67
C TYR A 33 -6.61 -5.12 -1.72
N GLN A 34 -7.91 -5.19 -1.42
CA GLN A 34 -8.77 -4.00 -1.40
C GLN A 34 -8.44 -3.06 -0.24
N GLU A 35 -8.18 -3.61 0.95
CA GLU A 35 -7.73 -2.85 2.12
C GLU A 35 -6.36 -2.21 1.87
N LEU A 36 -5.44 -2.95 1.25
CA LEU A 36 -4.13 -2.41 0.86
C LEU A 36 -4.26 -1.28 -0.18
N ASP A 37 -5.20 -1.37 -1.12
CA ASP A 37 -5.48 -0.27 -2.07
C ASP A 37 -6.04 0.98 -1.37
N ASN A 38 -6.84 0.80 -0.31
CA ASN A 38 -7.32 1.91 0.50
C ASN A 38 -6.16 2.62 1.22
N TYR A 39 -5.20 1.88 1.80
CA TYR A 39 -3.99 2.46 2.38
C TYR A 39 -3.14 3.20 1.33
N ARG A 40 -3.01 2.63 0.13
CA ARG A 40 -2.33 3.30 -0.99
C ARG A 40 -3.00 4.64 -1.33
N LEU A 41 -4.33 4.72 -1.34
CA LEU A 41 -5.05 5.97 -1.58
C LEU A 41 -4.76 7.00 -0.48
N GLN A 42 -4.72 6.59 0.78
CA GLN A 42 -4.36 7.47 1.90
C GLN A 42 -2.93 8.03 1.75
N LEU A 43 -1.96 7.18 1.40
CA LEU A 43 -0.59 7.62 1.12
C LEU A 43 -0.53 8.58 -0.09
N THR A 44 -1.36 8.35 -1.11
CA THR A 44 -1.46 9.25 -2.27
C THR A 44 -1.98 10.62 -1.84
N HIS A 45 -3.02 10.68 -1.01
CA HIS A 45 -3.53 11.93 -0.46
C HIS A 45 -2.49 12.66 0.40
N PHE A 46 -1.77 11.94 1.25
CA PHE A 46 -0.67 12.49 2.03
C PHE A 46 0.41 13.10 1.13
N ALA A 47 0.84 12.41 0.08
CA ALA A 47 1.83 12.92 -0.87
C ALA A 47 1.34 14.19 -1.60
N LEU A 48 0.06 14.23 -1.99
CA LEU A 48 -0.54 15.40 -2.64
C LEU A 48 -0.60 16.61 -1.70
N GLN A 49 -0.98 16.41 -0.44
CA GLN A 49 -1.00 17.47 0.58
C GLN A 49 0.39 18.05 0.82
N ASN A 50 1.42 17.20 0.78
CA ASN A 50 2.82 17.62 0.89
C ASN A 50 3.41 18.13 -0.44
N LYS A 51 2.58 18.28 -1.49
CA LYS A 51 2.96 18.80 -2.81
C LYS A 51 4.13 18.06 -3.46
N TRP A 52 4.21 16.75 -3.22
CA TRP A 52 5.27 15.94 -3.81
C TRP A 52 5.15 15.87 -5.33
N GLN A 53 6.29 15.86 -5.99
CA GLN A 53 6.41 15.89 -7.45
C GLN A 53 7.14 14.65 -7.96
N ARG A 54 6.85 14.30 -9.22
CA ARG A 54 7.52 13.20 -9.90
C ARG A 54 9.04 13.42 -9.91
N GLY A 55 9.79 12.39 -9.52
CA GLY A 55 11.26 12.42 -9.45
C GLY A 55 11.83 12.79 -8.09
N GLN A 56 11.01 13.23 -7.14
CA GLN A 56 11.43 13.39 -5.75
C GLN A 56 11.70 12.03 -5.09
N ARG A 57 12.56 12.05 -4.06
CA ARG A 57 12.99 10.86 -3.32
C ARG A 57 12.38 10.89 -1.92
N LEU A 58 11.85 9.75 -1.49
CA LEU A 58 11.38 9.53 -0.13
C LEU A 58 12.30 8.53 0.56
N ALA A 59 12.80 8.88 1.74
CA ALA A 59 13.47 7.94 2.63
C ALA A 59 12.42 7.32 3.57
N VAL A 60 12.52 6.01 3.77
CA VAL A 60 11.64 5.23 4.64
C VAL A 60 12.56 4.49 5.60
N LEU A 61 12.51 4.85 6.89
CA LEU A 61 13.30 4.23 7.95
C LEU A 61 12.34 3.79 9.05
N PHE A 62 11.89 2.55 8.93
CA PHE A 62 11.04 1.86 9.90
C PHE A 62 11.52 0.43 10.04
N ASP A 63 11.24 -0.18 11.18
CA ASP A 63 11.35 -1.63 11.32
C ASP A 63 10.34 -2.33 10.40
N ASN A 64 10.56 -3.62 10.14
CA ASN A 64 9.58 -4.41 9.42
C ASN A 64 8.27 -4.44 10.22
N SER A 65 7.19 -3.99 9.59
CA SER A 65 5.84 -3.86 10.16
C SER A 65 4.81 -4.53 9.28
#